data_AF-A0A225M709-F1
#
_entry.id   AF-A0A225M709-F1
#
_cell.length_a   1.000
_cell.length_b   1.000
_cell.length_c   1.000
_cell.angle_alpha   90.00
_cell.angle_beta   90.00
_cell.angle_gamma   90.00
#
_symmetry.space_group_name_H-M   'P 1'
#
loop_
_entity.id
_entity.type
_entity.pdbx_description
1 polymer ?
#
loop_
_entity_poly.entity_id
_entity_poly.type
_entity_poly.pdbx_seq_one_letter_code
_entity_poly.pdbx_strand_id
1 'polypeptide(L)'
;MAAGPSRNADLRAQYQSDVAFCKSSATTESRATCMKEAGAAYEEAKRNRLVSGSHDYQQDSTNRCKSLPAGQQQDCMMQMSGQNTVTRGSVESGGILRETTITVPAGS
;
A
#
# COMPACT_ATOMS: atom_id res chain seq x y z
N MET A 1 -10.97 8.37 -26.27
CA MET A 1 -11.21 7.12 -25.53
C MET A 1 -12.49 7.32 -24.71
N ALA A 2 -13.59 6.64 -25.04
CA ALA A 2 -14.86 6.78 -24.31
C ALA A 2 -14.89 5.75 -23.18
N ALA A 3 -14.91 6.20 -21.93
CA ALA A 3 -15.17 5.32 -20.80
C ALA A 3 -16.61 4.81 -20.92
N GLY A 4 -16.76 3.52 -21.21
CA GLY A 4 -18.08 2.90 -21.44
C GLY A 4 -19.00 2.98 -20.22
N PRO A 5 -20.32 2.83 -20.40
CA PRO A 5 -21.32 2.85 -19.34
C PRO A 5 -21.03 1.86 -18.20
N SER A 6 -20.34 0.75 -18.51
CA SER A 6 -19.91 -0.27 -17.54
C SER A 6 -18.98 0.28 -16.47
N ARG A 7 -17.99 1.12 -16.84
CA ARG A 7 -17.03 1.71 -15.88
C ARG A 7 -17.74 2.58 -14.85
N ASN A 8 -18.72 3.38 -15.27
CA ASN A 8 -19.48 4.23 -14.35
C ASN A 8 -20.37 3.41 -13.39
N ALA A 9 -20.90 2.28 -13.86
CA ALA A 9 -21.65 1.36 -13.01
C ALA A 9 -20.74 0.69 -11.97
N ASP A 10 -19.53 0.27 -12.38
CA ASP A 10 -18.54 -0.33 -11.49
C ASP A 10 -18.09 0.64 -10.40
N LEU A 11 -17.81 1.91 -10.76
CA LEU A 11 -17.44 2.95 -9.80
C LEU A 11 -18.55 3.23 -8.78
N ARG A 12 -19.81 3.18 -9.21
CA ARG A 12 -20.95 3.35 -8.32
C ARG A 12 -21.12 2.14 -7.40
N ALA A 13 -20.91 0.94 -7.90
CA ALA A 13 -20.95 -0.28 -7.09
C ALA A 13 -19.86 -0.27 -6.01
N GLN A 14 -18.63 0.14 -6.36
CA GLN A 14 -17.54 0.31 -5.41
C GLN A 14 -17.90 1.32 -4.32
N TYR A 15 -18.41 2.50 -4.71
CA TYR A 15 -18.84 3.51 -3.74
C TYR A 15 -19.92 3.00 -2.78
N GLN A 16 -20.88 2.21 -3.27
CA GLN A 16 -21.90 1.60 -2.42
C GLN A 16 -21.30 0.59 -1.42
N SER A 17 -20.30 -0.18 -1.85
CA SER A 17 -19.55 -1.10 -0.99
C SER A 17 -18.80 -0.32 0.11
N ASP A 18 -18.09 0.74 -0.26
CA ASP A 18 -17.35 1.59 0.68
C ASP A 18 -18.30 2.23 1.71
N VAL A 19 -19.46 2.75 1.27
CA VAL A 19 -20.50 3.29 2.16
C VAL A 19 -21.07 2.22 3.10
N ALA A 20 -21.25 0.99 2.64
CA ALA A 20 -21.71 -0.11 3.49
C ALA A 20 -20.65 -0.47 4.54
N PHE A 21 -19.38 -0.52 4.14
CA PHE A 21 -18.26 -0.72 5.06
C PHE A 21 -18.20 0.39 6.13
N CYS A 22 -18.28 1.67 5.73
CA CYS A 22 -18.30 2.80 6.66
C CYS A 22 -19.49 2.81 7.63
N LYS A 23 -20.60 2.14 7.31
CA LYS A 23 -21.77 2.00 8.20
C LYS A 23 -21.64 0.83 9.17
N SER A 24 -20.76 -0.12 8.87
CA SER A 24 -20.47 -1.25 9.74
C SER A 24 -19.57 -0.83 10.91
N SER A 25 -19.47 -1.69 11.92
CA SER A 25 -18.51 -1.53 13.01
C SER A 25 -17.09 -2.01 12.62
N ALA A 26 -16.84 -2.33 11.35
CA ALA A 26 -15.57 -2.90 10.90
C ALA A 26 -14.48 -1.85 10.66
N THR A 27 -14.82 -0.55 10.73
CA THR A 27 -13.86 0.54 10.57
C THR A 27 -13.33 1.03 11.92
N THR A 28 -12.03 1.28 12.00
CA THR A 28 -11.34 1.82 13.18
C THR A 28 -11.35 3.35 13.23
N GLU A 29 -11.72 4.01 12.13
CA GLU A 29 -11.85 5.47 12.02
C GLU A 29 -13.29 5.97 12.28
N SER A 30 -13.47 7.28 12.40
CA SER A 30 -14.81 7.84 12.56
C SER A 30 -15.64 7.60 11.30
N ARG A 31 -16.92 7.24 11.47
CA ARG A 31 -17.85 7.09 10.34
C ARG A 31 -17.91 8.33 9.44
N ALA A 32 -17.77 9.52 10.01
CA ALA A 32 -17.77 10.76 9.25
C ALA A 32 -16.53 10.88 8.34
N THR A 33 -15.36 10.48 8.83
CA THR A 33 -14.11 10.42 8.06
C THR A 33 -14.24 9.40 6.93
N CYS A 34 -14.62 8.17 7.25
CA CYS A 34 -14.77 7.09 6.27
C CYS A 34 -15.72 7.50 5.13
N MET A 35 -16.87 8.10 5.46
CA MET A 35 -17.83 8.58 4.46
C MET A 35 -17.26 9.68 3.56
N LYS A 36 -16.45 10.57 4.12
CA LYS A 36 -15.77 11.63 3.38
C LYS A 36 -14.72 11.03 2.42
N GLU A 37 -13.97 10.05 2.88
CA GLU A 37 -12.96 9.34 2.08
C GLU A 37 -13.61 8.56 0.92
N ALA A 38 -14.69 7.81 1.19
CA ALA A 38 -15.46 7.11 0.16
C ALA A 38 -16.00 8.08 -0.92
N GLY A 39 -16.50 9.25 -0.52
CA GLY A 39 -16.95 10.28 -1.46
C GLY A 39 -15.80 10.87 -2.29
N ALA A 40 -14.66 11.15 -1.66
CA ALA A 40 -13.47 11.65 -2.35
C ALA A 40 -12.93 10.63 -3.37
N ALA A 41 -12.86 9.35 -2.98
CA ALA A 41 -12.45 8.26 -3.86
C ALA A 41 -13.36 8.19 -5.09
N TYR A 42 -14.70 8.18 -4.90
CA TYR A 42 -15.65 8.13 -6.01
C TYR A 42 -15.53 9.32 -6.98
N GLU A 43 -15.36 10.54 -6.47
CA GLU A 43 -15.21 11.73 -7.31
C GLU A 43 -13.89 11.74 -8.10
N GLU A 44 -12.78 11.33 -7.48
CA GLU A 44 -11.50 11.19 -8.20
C GLU A 44 -11.54 10.03 -9.21
N ALA A 45 -12.32 8.98 -8.93
CA ALA A 45 -12.53 7.87 -9.86
C ALA A 45 -13.23 8.35 -11.13
N LYS A 46 -14.29 9.14 -10.97
CA LYS A 46 -15.05 9.75 -12.08
C LYS A 46 -14.21 10.72 -12.89
N ARG A 47 -13.30 11.46 -12.23
CA ARG A 47 -12.33 12.35 -12.89
C ARG A 47 -11.23 11.59 -13.63
N ASN A 48 -11.25 10.25 -13.57
CA ASN A 48 -10.24 9.37 -14.14
C ASN A 48 -8.83 9.68 -13.60
N ARG A 49 -8.78 10.18 -12.36
CA ARG A 49 -7.56 10.56 -11.62
C ARG A 49 -7.17 9.53 -10.57
N LEU A 50 -8.05 8.58 -10.24
CA LEU A 50 -7.63 7.40 -9.51
C LEU A 50 -6.71 6.57 -10.40
N VAL A 51 -5.45 6.49 -9.99
CA VAL A 51 -4.52 5.49 -10.51
C VAL A 51 -4.92 4.14 -9.92
N SER A 52 -5.94 3.50 -10.50
CA SER A 52 -6.28 2.11 -10.20
C SER A 52 -5.35 1.20 -11.03
N GLY A 53 -4.06 1.21 -10.71
CA GLY A 53 -3.05 0.37 -11.35
C GLY A 53 -2.54 -0.69 -10.38
N SER A 54 -1.96 -1.77 -10.91
CA SER A 54 -1.11 -2.65 -10.10
C SER A 54 0.06 -1.81 -9.58
N HIS A 55 -0.03 -1.39 -8.33
CA HIS A 55 1.11 -0.81 -7.64
C HIS A 55 2.17 -1.90 -7.55
N ASP A 56 3.27 -1.74 -8.29
CA ASP A 56 4.40 -2.64 -8.18
C ASP A 56 5.17 -2.29 -6.91
N TYR A 57 4.64 -2.73 -5.79
CA TYR A 57 5.22 -2.49 -4.47
C TYR A 57 6.65 -3.04 -4.34
N GLN A 58 7.01 -4.03 -5.17
CA GLN A 58 8.36 -4.58 -5.23
C GLN A 58 9.31 -3.65 -6.00
N GLN A 59 8.83 -3.02 -7.07
CA GLN A 59 9.58 -1.98 -7.76
C GLN A 59 9.78 -0.76 -6.85
N ASP A 60 8.76 -0.37 -6.09
CA ASP A 60 8.84 0.75 -5.13
C ASP A 60 9.79 0.45 -3.97
N SER A 61 9.81 -0.78 -3.43
CA SER A 61 10.80 -1.19 -2.42
C SER A 61 12.22 -1.13 -2.97
N THR A 62 12.42 -1.62 -4.20
CA THR A 62 13.72 -1.58 -4.89
C THR A 62 14.19 -0.14 -5.13
N ASN A 63 13.29 0.74 -5.58
CA ASN A 63 13.61 2.15 -5.84
C ASN A 63 14.03 2.89 -4.57
N ARG A 64 13.39 2.59 -3.43
CA ARG A 64 13.79 3.13 -2.13
C ARG A 64 15.20 2.70 -1.74
N CYS A 65 15.56 1.43 -1.94
CA CYS A 65 16.90 0.94 -1.62
C CYS A 65 17.99 1.56 -2.52
N LYS A 66 17.70 1.81 -3.80
CA LYS A 66 18.66 2.43 -4.74
C LYS A 66 19.10 3.85 -4.34
N SER A 67 18.32 4.54 -3.51
CA SER A 67 18.66 5.88 -3.02
C SER A 67 19.65 5.87 -1.86
N LEU A 68 20.03 4.70 -1.35
CA LEU A 68 20.95 4.55 -0.22
C LEU A 68 22.42 4.46 -0.70
N PRO A 69 23.40 4.82 0.17
CA PRO A 69 24.82 4.56 -0.12
C PRO A 69 25.09 3.07 -0.39
N ALA A 70 26.12 2.76 -1.17
CA ALA A 70 26.38 1.41 -1.70
C ALA A 70 26.36 0.28 -0.65
N GLY A 71 26.92 0.50 0.54
CA GLY A 71 26.88 -0.49 1.64
C GLY A 71 25.46 -0.74 2.16
N GLN A 72 24.70 0.33 2.42
CA GLN A 72 23.33 0.24 2.93
C GLN A 72 22.33 -0.24 1.87
N GLN A 73 22.61 0.03 0.60
CA GLN A 73 21.77 -0.42 -0.51
C GLN A 73 21.68 -1.94 -0.53
N GLN A 74 22.79 -2.66 -0.38
CA GLN A 74 22.80 -4.13 -0.39
C GLN A 74 22.00 -4.71 0.78
N ASP A 75 22.20 -4.17 1.98
CA ASP A 75 21.47 -4.59 3.18
C ASP A 75 19.96 -4.33 3.06
N CYS A 76 19.59 -3.16 2.52
CA CYS A 76 18.19 -2.83 2.22
C CYS A 76 17.57 -3.82 1.22
N MET A 77 18.28 -4.13 0.13
CA MET A 77 17.79 -5.10 -0.85
C MET A 77 17.59 -6.48 -0.23
N MET A 78 18.50 -6.92 0.65
CA MET A 78 18.37 -8.18 1.37
C MET A 78 17.13 -8.18 2.29
N GLN A 79 16.96 -7.13 3.09
CA GLN A 79 15.79 -7.00 3.98
C GLN A 79 14.47 -6.91 3.20
N MET A 80 14.45 -6.22 2.06
CA MET A 80 13.25 -6.12 1.20
C MET A 80 12.95 -7.40 0.42
N SER A 81 13.94 -8.26 0.16
CA SER A 81 13.75 -9.56 -0.49
C SER A 81 13.01 -10.57 0.39
N GLY A 82 13.01 -10.36 1.71
CA GLY A 82 12.43 -11.29 2.69
C GLY A 82 13.29 -12.52 2.99
N GLN A 83 14.40 -12.74 2.27
CA GLN A 83 15.32 -13.83 2.56
C GLN A 83 15.99 -13.60 3.91
N ASN A 84 16.00 -14.64 4.77
CA ASN A 84 16.54 -14.57 6.14
C ASN A 84 16.04 -13.37 6.97
N THR A 85 14.82 -12.91 6.67
CA THR A 85 14.23 -11.73 7.32
C THR A 85 13.00 -12.14 8.12
N VAL A 86 13.02 -11.84 9.41
CA VAL A 86 11.88 -12.06 10.31
C VAL A 86 11.02 -10.80 10.31
N THR A 87 9.74 -10.94 9.97
CA THR A 87 8.77 -9.84 10.04
C THR A 87 7.87 -10.01 11.25
N ARG A 88 7.67 -8.94 12.03
CA ARG A 88 6.86 -8.93 13.25
C ARG A 88 5.93 -7.71 13.27
N GLY A 89 4.79 -7.84 13.95
CA GLY A 89 3.78 -6.79 14.07
C GLY A 89 2.80 -6.72 12.89
N SER A 90 1.91 -5.73 12.92
CA SER A 90 0.95 -5.44 11.87
C SER A 90 0.71 -3.94 11.75
N VAL A 91 0.19 -3.51 10.60
CA VAL A 91 -0.25 -2.11 10.42
C VAL A 91 -1.29 -1.73 11.46
N GLU A 92 -2.24 -2.64 11.73
CA GLU A 92 -3.28 -2.44 12.73
C GLU A 92 -2.72 -2.27 14.15
N SER A 93 -1.66 -3.02 14.49
CA SER A 93 -1.01 -2.94 15.81
C SER A 93 0.01 -1.80 15.94
N GLY A 94 0.10 -0.89 14.96
CA GLY A 94 0.96 0.28 15.00
C GLY A 94 2.31 0.17 14.28
N GLY A 95 2.61 -0.95 13.60
CA GLY A 95 3.81 -1.03 12.78
C GLY A 95 4.27 -2.44 12.40
N ILE A 96 5.10 -2.49 11.35
CA ILE A 96 5.77 -3.70 10.88
C ILE A 96 7.28 -3.53 11.10
N LEU A 97 7.88 -4.44 11.87
CA LEU A 97 9.32 -4.54 12.05
C LEU A 97 9.88 -5.66 11.18
N ARG A 98 10.97 -5.38 10.46
CA ARG A 98 11.74 -6.37 9.69
C ARG A 98 13.14 -6.47 10.26
N GLU A 99 13.55 -7.66 10.60
CA GLU A 99 14.86 -7.95 11.17
C GLU A 99 15.60 -8.93 10.27
N THR A 100 16.79 -8.57 9.82
CA THR A 100 17.64 -9.39 8.95
C THR A 100 19.00 -9.50 9.61
N THR A 101 19.45 -10.73 9.85
CA THR A 101 20.79 -10.99 10.42
C THR A 101 21.76 -11.25 9.29
N ILE A 102 22.80 -10.41 9.19
CA ILE A 102 23.87 -10.56 8.20
C ILE A 102 25.17 -10.96 8.89
N THR A 103 25.90 -11.89 8.29
CA THR A 103 27.25 -12.25 8.74
C THR A 103 28.25 -11.38 7.97
N VAL A 104 28.91 -10.47 8.68
CA VAL A 104 30.03 -9.70 8.14
C VAL A 104 31.31 -10.54 8.23
N PRO A 105 31.98 -10.86 7.11
CA PRO A 105 33.26 -11.56 7.16
C PRO A 105 34.29 -10.74 7.93
N ALA A 106 35.08 -11.40 8.79
CA ALA A 106 36.28 -10.77 9.34
C ALA A 106 37.23 -10.48 8.17
N GLY A 107 37.57 -9.20 7.99
CA GLY A 107 38.35 -8.74 6.84
C GLY A 107 39.64 -9.53 6.64
N SER A 108 40.04 -9.64 5.37
CA SER A 108 41.43 -9.91 4.98
C SER A 108 42.17 -8.59 4.82
#